data_AF-A0A317H091-F1
#
_entry.id   AF-A0A317H091-F1
#
_cell.length_a   1.000
_cell.length_b   1.000
_cell.length_c   1.000
_cell.angle_alpha   90.00
_cell.angle_beta   90.00
_cell.angle_gamma   90.00
#
_symmetry.space_group_name_H-M   'P 1'
#
loop_
_entity.id
_entity.type
_entity.pdbx_description
1 polymer ?
#
loop_
_entity_poly.entity_id
_entity_poly.type
_entity_poly.pdbx_seq_one_letter_code
_entity_poly.pdbx_strand_id
1 'polypeptide(L)'
;MVSLAACTKQVTQTVNQAFSAIYTLNPNGWTSSDGGLSFSTNLRVPELDQIIQDHGGVIVYLSFNNGSTYEAIPEVFNGIAYGVLHSTGNVTIDLFGINGGTITAPGGTILAKVVLIDARALGP
;
A
#
# COMPACT_ATOMS: atom_id res chain seq x y z
N MET A 1 37.75 28.45 40.64
CA MET A 1 37.61 27.36 39.64
C MET A 1 36.24 27.54 39.00
N VAL A 2 36.17 27.96 37.73
CA VAL A 2 34.89 28.22 37.03
C VAL A 2 34.56 26.98 36.20
N SER A 3 33.48 26.30 36.53
CA SER A 3 32.96 25.17 35.75
C SER A 3 32.15 25.71 34.57
N LEU A 4 32.59 25.45 33.33
CA LEU A 4 31.77 25.69 32.15
C LEU A 4 30.67 24.62 32.10
N ALA A 5 29.41 25.03 32.26
CA ALA A 5 28.28 24.15 32.01
C ALA A 5 28.20 23.85 30.50
N ALA A 6 28.50 22.62 30.12
CA ALA A 6 28.32 22.17 28.75
C ALA A 6 26.81 22.07 28.46
N CYS A 7 26.28 23.01 27.67
CA CYS A 7 24.94 22.90 27.12
C CYS A 7 24.93 21.78 26.08
N THR A 8 24.46 20.59 26.47
CA THR A 8 24.20 19.51 25.52
C THR A 8 23.00 19.89 24.66
N LYS A 9 23.23 20.13 23.37
CA LYS A 9 22.16 20.27 22.38
C LYS A 9 21.49 18.91 22.23
N GLN A 10 20.30 18.75 22.79
CA GLN A 10 19.47 17.58 22.51
C GLN A 10 18.82 17.75 21.14
N VAL A 11 19.15 16.85 20.21
CA VAL A 11 18.43 16.71 18.95
C VAL A 11 17.45 15.55 19.12
N THR A 12 16.16 15.86 19.16
CA THR A 12 15.12 14.84 19.11
C THR A 12 15.03 14.37 17.66
N GLN A 13 15.58 13.19 17.34
CA GLN A 13 15.30 12.56 16.05
C GLN A 13 13.89 11.99 16.11
N THR A 14 12.97 12.59 15.35
CA THR A 14 11.66 11.99 15.10
C THR A 14 11.85 10.84 14.12
N VAL A 15 11.79 9.61 14.63
CA VAL A 15 11.78 8.41 13.79
C VAL A 15 10.34 8.14 13.38
N ASN A 16 10.00 8.44 12.12
CA ASN A 16 8.72 8.03 11.55
C ASN A 16 8.80 6.55 11.19
N GLN A 17 7.90 5.74 11.76
CA GLN A 17 7.82 4.30 11.47
C GLN A 17 6.71 3.97 10.46
N ALA A 18 5.97 4.99 10.00
CA ALA A 18 4.91 4.84 9.01
C ALA A 18 4.99 5.96 7.99
N PHE A 19 4.92 5.58 6.72
CA PHE A 19 4.95 6.47 5.57
C PHE A 19 3.78 6.12 4.67
N SER A 20 3.20 7.11 3.98
CA SER A 20 2.08 6.83 3.09
C SER A 20 2.08 7.71 1.86
N ALA A 21 1.61 7.15 0.75
CA ALA A 21 1.35 7.86 -0.48
C ALA A 21 -0.03 7.47 -1.04
N ILE A 22 -0.65 8.39 -1.79
CA ILE A 22 -1.90 8.15 -2.51
C ILE A 22 -1.58 8.05 -4.00
N TYR A 23 -2.02 6.96 -4.61
CA TYR A 23 -1.89 6.66 -6.03
C TYR A 23 -3.26 6.70 -6.70
N THR A 24 -3.28 7.17 -7.95
CA THR A 24 -4.48 7.18 -8.77
C THR A 24 -4.50 5.96 -9.68
N LEU A 25 -5.50 5.10 -9.51
CA LEU A 25 -5.79 3.97 -10.39
C LEU A 25 -6.80 4.42 -11.44
N ASN A 26 -6.33 4.56 -12.68
CA ASN A 26 -7.20 4.91 -13.80
C ASN A 26 -7.97 3.67 -14.30
N PRO A 27 -9.20 3.82 -14.82
CA PRO A 27 -9.97 2.71 -15.38
C PRO A 27 -9.20 1.89 -16.43
N ASN A 28 -8.39 2.57 -17.23
CA ASN A 28 -7.60 1.95 -18.30
C ASN A 28 -6.27 1.33 -17.81
N GLY A 29 -5.97 1.42 -16.51
CA GLY A 29 -4.77 0.88 -15.88
C GLY A 29 -4.91 -0.56 -15.38
N TRP A 30 -6.10 -1.15 -15.52
CA TRP A 30 -6.37 -2.54 -15.18
C TRP A 30 -6.07 -3.45 -16.37
N THR A 31 -5.33 -4.52 -16.13
CA THR A 31 -4.97 -5.51 -17.15
C THR A 31 -5.45 -6.89 -16.74
N SER A 32 -5.82 -7.70 -17.73
CA SER A 32 -6.19 -9.12 -17.55
C SER A 32 -5.41 -9.95 -18.56
N SER A 33 -4.96 -11.12 -18.13
CA SER A 33 -4.27 -12.13 -18.97
C SER A 33 -5.05 -13.44 -19.09
N ASP A 34 -6.22 -13.53 -18.46
CA ASP A 34 -7.01 -14.76 -18.31
C ASP A 34 -8.43 -14.62 -18.89
N GLY A 35 -8.63 -13.67 -19.81
CA GLY A 35 -9.92 -13.44 -20.45
C GLY A 35 -10.95 -12.75 -19.56
N GLY A 36 -10.49 -12.02 -18.54
CA GLY A 36 -11.33 -11.23 -17.63
C GLY A 36 -11.82 -12.01 -16.41
N LEU A 37 -11.20 -13.14 -16.07
CA LEU A 37 -11.46 -13.85 -14.80
C LEU A 37 -10.85 -13.08 -13.64
N SER A 38 -9.71 -12.43 -13.87
CA SER A 38 -9.09 -11.50 -12.95
C SER A 38 -8.57 -10.26 -13.68
N PHE A 39 -8.43 -9.17 -12.92
CA PHE A 39 -7.68 -8.00 -13.36
C PHE A 39 -6.65 -7.64 -12.31
N SER A 40 -5.58 -6.99 -12.73
CA SER A 40 -4.56 -6.45 -11.83
C SER A 40 -4.09 -5.08 -12.29
N THR A 41 -3.52 -4.32 -11.36
CA THR A 41 -2.81 -3.09 -11.65
C THR A 41 -1.60 -2.98 -10.73
N ASN A 42 -0.53 -2.36 -11.22
CA ASN A 42 0.73 -2.27 -10.50
C ASN A 42 1.06 -0.81 -10.14
N LEU A 43 1.32 -0.58 -8.87
CA LEU A 43 1.79 0.67 -8.31
C LEU A 43 3.30 0.60 -8.13
N ARG A 44 4.01 1.58 -8.70
CA ARG A 44 5.44 1.77 -8.42
C ARG A 44 5.57 2.48 -7.08
N VAL A 45 6.17 1.80 -6.11
CA VAL A 45 6.41 2.31 -4.74
C VAL A 45 7.91 2.17 -4.42
N PRO A 46 8.77 3.07 -4.93
CA PRO A 46 10.22 2.96 -4.76
C PRO A 46 10.71 2.91 -3.32
N GLU A 47 9.93 3.47 -2.40
CA GLU A 47 10.19 3.50 -0.96
C GLU A 47 9.96 2.14 -0.28
N LEU A 48 9.28 1.19 -0.94
CA LEU A 48 9.19 -0.20 -0.49
C LEU A 48 10.53 -0.88 -0.76
N ASP A 49 11.44 -0.77 0.20
CA ASP A 49 12.77 -1.36 0.14
C ASP A 49 12.80 -2.79 0.73
N GLN A 50 14.01 -3.37 0.78
CA GLN A 50 14.21 -4.71 1.30
C GLN A 50 13.93 -4.82 2.81
N ILE A 51 14.14 -3.74 3.58
CA ILE A 51 13.88 -3.74 5.02
C ILE A 51 12.39 -3.86 5.27
N ILE A 52 11.58 -3.06 4.57
CA ILE A 52 10.12 -3.15 4.66
C ILE A 52 9.62 -4.49 4.14
N GLN A 53 10.22 -5.01 3.06
CA GLN A 53 9.87 -6.33 2.51
C GLN A 53 10.09 -7.48 3.50
N ASP A 54 11.18 -7.44 4.27
CA ASP A 54 11.58 -8.54 5.15
C ASP A 54 11.01 -8.43 6.57
N HIS A 55 10.79 -7.21 7.05
CA HIS A 55 10.46 -6.94 8.45
C HIS A 55 9.27 -6.01 8.65
N GLY A 56 8.99 -5.19 7.65
CA GLY A 56 7.94 -4.18 7.70
C GLY A 56 6.55 -4.71 7.35
N GLY A 57 5.70 -3.77 6.96
CA GLY A 57 4.36 -4.08 6.49
C GLY A 57 3.91 -3.13 5.39
N VAL A 58 3.12 -3.64 4.46
CA VAL A 58 2.46 -2.85 3.42
C VAL A 58 0.96 -2.98 3.61
N ILE A 59 0.30 -1.87 3.90
CA ILE A 59 -1.15 -1.80 4.08
C ILE A 59 -1.72 -0.94 2.98
N VAL A 60 -2.74 -1.43 2.27
CA VAL A 60 -3.37 -0.69 1.19
C VAL A 60 -4.82 -0.42 1.54
N TYR A 61 -5.26 0.79 1.21
CA TYR A 61 -6.65 1.19 1.28
C TYR A 61 -7.13 1.67 -0.08
N LEU A 62 -8.36 1.37 -0.43
CA LEU A 62 -9.00 1.88 -1.65
C LEU A 62 -10.07 2.91 -1.32
N SER A 63 -10.23 3.89 -2.20
CA SER A 63 -11.32 4.85 -2.17
C SER A 63 -12.02 4.88 -3.52
N PHE A 64 -13.33 4.60 -3.49
CA PHE A 64 -14.22 4.61 -4.65
C PHE A 64 -15.00 5.94 -4.78
N ASN A 65 -14.76 6.90 -3.87
CA ASN A 65 -15.50 8.16 -3.77
C ASN A 65 -14.56 9.38 -3.67
N ASN A 66 -13.50 9.39 -4.49
CA ASN A 66 -12.56 10.50 -4.61
C ASN A 66 -11.91 10.92 -3.28
N GLY A 67 -11.58 9.95 -2.43
CA GLY A 67 -10.86 10.16 -1.17
C GLY A 67 -11.74 10.53 0.02
N SER A 68 -13.06 10.56 -0.12
CA SER A 68 -13.97 10.85 1.00
C SER A 68 -13.95 9.73 2.05
N THR A 69 -13.85 8.47 1.63
CA THR A 69 -13.66 7.31 2.52
C THR A 69 -12.60 6.37 1.95
N TYR A 70 -11.98 5.60 2.84
CA TYR A 70 -10.97 4.60 2.52
C TYR A 70 -11.30 3.28 3.21
N GLU A 71 -11.31 2.18 2.47
CA GLU A 71 -11.54 0.81 2.95
C GLU A 71 -10.24 0.01 2.84
N ALA A 72 -9.91 -0.76 3.86
CA ALA A 72 -8.68 -1.55 3.89
C ALA A 72 -8.88 -2.84 3.08
N ILE A 73 -7.89 -3.19 2.26
CA ILE A 73 -7.88 -4.46 1.52
C ILE A 73 -6.81 -5.40 2.10
N PRO A 74 -7.01 -6.72 2.09
CA PRO A 74 -8.01 -7.46 1.30
C PRO A 74 -9.45 -7.37 1.82
N GLU A 75 -10.41 -7.34 0.89
CA GLU A 75 -11.85 -7.35 1.21
C GLU A 75 -12.69 -7.97 0.08
N VAL A 76 -13.97 -8.22 0.35
CA VAL A 76 -14.96 -8.55 -0.67
C VAL A 76 -16.04 -7.48 -0.67
N PHE A 77 -16.26 -6.86 -1.82
CA PHE A 77 -17.31 -5.86 -2.03
C PHE A 77 -18.04 -6.14 -3.35
N ASN A 78 -19.37 -6.15 -3.31
CA ASN A 78 -20.24 -6.41 -4.48
C ASN A 78 -19.87 -7.68 -5.29
N GLY A 79 -19.44 -8.75 -4.61
CA GLY A 79 -19.09 -10.01 -5.26
C GLY A 79 -17.72 -10.03 -5.96
N ILE A 80 -16.90 -9.00 -5.75
CA ILE A 80 -15.52 -8.91 -6.19
C ILE A 80 -14.61 -8.99 -4.96
N ALA A 81 -13.64 -9.90 -5.00
CA ALA A 81 -12.56 -9.93 -4.03
C ALA A 81 -11.43 -9.01 -4.50
N TYR A 82 -10.90 -8.20 -3.58
CA TYR A 82 -9.75 -7.34 -3.79
C TYR A 82 -8.58 -7.88 -2.99
N GLY A 83 -7.45 -8.12 -3.65
CA GLY A 83 -6.22 -8.58 -3.05
C GLY A 83 -5.09 -7.57 -3.19
N VAL A 84 -4.01 -7.84 -2.46
CA VAL A 84 -2.76 -7.08 -2.53
C VAL A 84 -1.61 -8.05 -2.49
N LEU A 85 -0.69 -7.87 -3.42
CA LEU A 85 0.65 -8.43 -3.38
C LEU A 85 1.64 -7.29 -3.36
N HIS A 86 2.79 -7.49 -2.72
CA HIS A 86 3.87 -6.53 -2.77
C HIS A 86 5.21 -7.23 -2.91
N SER A 87 6.14 -6.53 -3.54
CA SER A 87 7.54 -6.91 -3.69
C SER A 87 8.37 -5.63 -3.68
N THR A 88 9.67 -5.71 -3.48
CA THR A 88 10.56 -4.53 -3.49
C THR A 88 10.26 -3.60 -4.67
N GLY A 89 9.90 -2.35 -4.36
CA GLY A 89 9.57 -1.31 -5.33
C GLY A 89 8.16 -1.33 -5.92
N ASN A 90 7.32 -2.33 -5.61
CA ASN A 90 6.03 -2.56 -6.28
C ASN A 90 4.92 -3.06 -5.36
N VAL A 91 3.72 -2.54 -5.57
CA VAL A 91 2.48 -3.04 -4.96
C VAL A 91 1.51 -3.37 -6.09
N THR A 92 1.07 -4.61 -6.17
CA THR A 92 0.06 -5.08 -7.11
C THR A 92 -1.27 -5.21 -6.39
N ILE A 93 -2.32 -4.64 -6.98
CA ILE A 93 -3.70 -4.85 -6.54
C ILE A 93 -4.35 -5.73 -7.58
N ASP A 94 -4.89 -6.86 -7.15
CA ASP A 94 -5.60 -7.82 -7.98
C ASP A 94 -7.07 -7.91 -7.58
N LEU A 95 -7.92 -8.27 -8.54
CA LEU A 95 -9.34 -8.44 -8.33
C LEU A 95 -9.87 -9.64 -9.12
N PHE A 96 -10.77 -10.39 -8.51
CA PHE A 96 -11.39 -11.57 -9.09
C PHE A 96 -12.82 -11.75 -8.58
N GLY A 97 -13.69 -12.33 -9.41
CA GLY A 97 -15.05 -12.63 -9.00
C GLY A 97 -15.08 -13.77 -7.99
N ILE A 98 -15.81 -13.62 -6.89
CA ILE A 98 -15.84 -14.65 -5.82
C ILE A 98 -16.39 -16.00 -6.29
N ASN A 99 -17.14 -16.01 -7.40
CA ASN A 99 -17.72 -17.21 -8.00
C ASN A 99 -16.82 -17.83 -9.10
N GLY A 100 -15.63 -17.28 -9.33
CA GLY A 100 -14.71 -17.73 -10.40
C GLY A 100 -15.19 -17.40 -11.82
N GLY A 101 -16.21 -16.57 -11.96
CA GLY A 101 -16.69 -16.09 -13.26
C GLY A 101 -15.92 -14.87 -13.76
N THR A 102 -16.13 -14.50 -15.02
CA THR A 102 -15.57 -13.27 -15.56
C THR A 102 -16.19 -12.04 -14.91
N ILE A 103 -15.40 -10.99 -14.83
CA ILE A 103 -15.77 -9.70 -14.27
C ILE A 103 -15.39 -8.58 -15.24
N THR A 104 -15.87 -7.38 -14.95
CA THR A 104 -15.44 -6.17 -15.68
C THR A 104 -14.48 -5.39 -14.80
N ALA A 105 -13.42 -4.86 -15.41
CA ALA A 105 -12.52 -3.96 -14.70
C ALA A 105 -13.28 -2.74 -14.14
N PRO A 106 -12.84 -2.16 -13.02
CA PRO A 106 -13.44 -0.96 -12.48
C PRO A 106 -13.49 0.18 -13.51
N GLY A 107 -14.68 0.71 -13.78
CA GLY A 107 -14.89 1.77 -14.77
C GLY A 107 -14.62 3.19 -14.24
N GLY A 108 -14.50 3.36 -12.93
CA GLY A 108 -14.22 4.64 -12.26
C GLY A 108 -12.79 4.75 -11.79
N THR A 109 -12.32 5.98 -11.61
CA THR A 109 -11.03 6.25 -10.95
C THR A 109 -11.10 5.83 -9.49
N ILE A 110 -10.12 5.06 -9.04
CA ILE A 110 -9.96 4.62 -7.65
C ILE A 110 -8.70 5.27 -7.08
N LEU A 111 -8.73 5.70 -5.82
CA LEU A 111 -7.51 6.12 -5.12
C LEU A 111 -7.01 4.99 -4.23
N ALA A 112 -5.74 4.63 -4.37
CA ALA A 112 -5.08 3.67 -3.52
C ALA A 112 -4.14 4.40 -2.55
N LYS A 113 -4.40 4.31 -1.24
CA LYS A 113 -3.47 4.77 -0.22
C LYS A 113 -2.61 3.60 0.20
N VAL A 114 -1.32 3.68 -0.07
CA VAL A 114 -0.33 2.70 0.38
C VAL A 114 0.33 3.25 1.63
N VAL A 115 0.35 2.45 2.69
CA VAL A 115 1.04 2.73 3.94
C VAL A 115 2.17 1.71 4.09
N LEU A 116 3.39 2.22 4.22
CA LEU A 116 4.59 1.45 4.51
C LEU A 116 4.88 1.59 6.00
N ILE A 117 5.02 0.45 6.68
CA ILE A 117 5.47 0.38 8.06
C ILE A 117 6.93 -0.08 8.04
N ASP A 118 7.81 0.78 8.52
CA ASP A 118 9.21 0.43 8.75
C ASP A 118 9.30 -0.23 10.13
N ALA A 119 9.73 -1.49 10.13
CA ALA A 119 9.88 -2.28 11.34
C ALA A 119 11.20 -3.07 11.30
N ARG A 120 11.62 -3.50 12.49
CA ARG A 120 12.83 -4.29 12.67
C ARG A 120 12.49 -5.74 12.97
N ALA A 121 13.42 -6.64 12.68
CA ALA A 121 13.35 -8.03 13.10
C ALA A 121 13.07 -8.14 14.61
N LEU A 122 12.23 -9.11 14.97
CA LEU A 122 12.07 -9.50 16.37
C LEU A 122 13.42 -10.05 16.88
N GLY A 123 13.73 -9.75 18.14
CA GLY A 123 14.89 -10.38 18.79
C GLY A 123 14.70 -11.90 18.93
N PRO A 124 15.80 -12.66 19.12
CA PRO A 124 15.70 -14.06 19.50
C PRO A 124 14.92 -14.26 20.80
#